data_AF-A0A920AN77-F1
#
_entry.id   AF-A0A920AN77-F1
#
_cell.length_a   1.000
_cell.length_b   1.000
_cell.length_c   1.000
_cell.angle_alpha   90.00
_cell.angle_beta   90.00
_cell.angle_gamma   90.00
#
_symmetry.space_group_name_H-M   'P 1'
#
loop_
_entity.id
_entity.type
_entity.pdbx_description
1 polymer ?
#
loop_
_entity_poly.entity_id
_entity_poly.type
_entity_poly.pdbx_seq_one_letter_code
_entity_poly.pdbx_strand_id
1 'polypeptide(L)'
;MGIQRYRNLKKDWARELPKYFSLRQSLRGAILFTDIRNPMRELDITMYEMLLSYNLPTLIVLTKKDKVSIEEVKTAEKDINHVFGSCISFSIKEGVSVEKLVKEINELLSS
;
A
#
# COMPACT_ATOMS: atom_id res chain seq x y z
N MET A 1 19.78 -15.07 -14.39
CA MET A 1 20.29 -14.68 -13.06
C MET A 1 19.30 -13.82 -12.24
N GLY A 2 18.61 -12.82 -12.83
CA GLY A 2 17.69 -11.91 -12.10
C GLY A 2 16.43 -12.55 -11.50
N ILE A 3 15.82 -13.53 -12.18
CA ILE A 3 14.58 -14.19 -11.71
C ILE A 3 14.82 -15.02 -10.43
N GLN A 4 15.99 -15.64 -10.31
CA GLN A 4 16.34 -16.42 -9.11
C GLN A 4 16.52 -15.52 -7.89
N ARG A 5 17.14 -14.35 -8.09
CA ARG A 5 17.38 -13.36 -7.03
C ARG A 5 16.06 -12.77 -6.53
N TYR A 6 15.11 -12.48 -7.42
CA TYR A 6 13.76 -12.04 -7.05
C TYR A 6 13.00 -13.07 -6.22
N ARG A 7 13.05 -14.36 -6.62
CA ARG A 7 12.39 -15.44 -5.86
C ARG A 7 13.00 -15.62 -4.47
N ASN A 8 14.32 -15.54 -4.34
CA ASN A 8 14.99 -15.63 -3.04
C ASN A 8 14.62 -14.44 -2.15
N LEU A 9 14.65 -13.22 -2.70
CA LEU A 9 14.25 -12.02 -1.98
C LEU A 9 12.80 -12.12 -1.47
N LYS A 10 11.87 -12.58 -2.30
CA LYS A 10 10.46 -12.78 -1.90
C LYS A 10 10.34 -13.76 -0.71
N LYS A 11 11.11 -14.86 -0.72
CA LYS A 11 11.12 -15.84 0.37
C LYS A 11 11.71 -15.26 1.66
N ASP A 12 12.79 -14.52 1.55
CA ASP A 12 13.43 -13.90 2.71
C ASP A 12 12.48 -12.87 3.36
N TRP A 13 11.81 -12.05 2.55
CA TRP A 13 10.85 -11.05 3.04
C TRP A 13 9.62 -11.70 3.69
N ALA A 14 9.12 -12.79 3.13
CA ALA A 14 8.02 -13.55 3.74
C ALA A 14 8.37 -14.06 5.15
N ARG A 15 9.66 -14.29 5.45
CA ARG A 15 10.13 -14.73 6.77
C ARG A 15 10.43 -13.57 7.72
N GLU A 16 11.01 -12.48 7.22
CA GLU A 16 11.48 -11.39 8.08
C GLU A 16 10.39 -10.34 8.40
N LEU A 17 9.43 -10.09 7.49
CA LEU A 17 8.35 -9.12 7.74
C LEU A 17 7.48 -9.47 8.96
N PRO A 18 7.03 -10.72 9.15
CA PRO A 18 6.29 -11.11 10.37
C PRO A 18 7.04 -10.79 11.66
N LYS A 19 8.35 -11.02 11.68
CA LYS A 19 9.20 -10.69 12.83
C LYS A 19 9.30 -9.19 13.03
N TYR A 20 9.47 -8.42 11.95
CA TYR A 20 9.53 -6.97 12.04
C TYR A 20 8.22 -6.38 12.57
N PHE A 21 7.06 -6.86 12.09
CA PHE A 21 5.74 -6.39 12.53
C PHE A 21 5.48 -6.68 14.00
N SER A 22 5.94 -7.82 14.52
CA SER A 22 5.76 -8.21 15.92
C SER A 22 6.76 -7.58 16.89
N LEU A 23 8.01 -7.39 16.48
CA LEU A 23 9.08 -6.93 17.37
C LEU A 23 9.23 -5.41 17.42
N ARG A 24 8.79 -4.69 16.39
CA ARG A 24 9.00 -3.24 16.30
C ARG A 24 7.90 -2.47 17.03
N GLN A 25 8.13 -2.15 18.30
CA GLN A 25 7.18 -1.37 19.13
C GLN A 25 6.85 0.02 18.58
N SER A 26 7.77 0.64 17.83
CA SER A 26 7.53 1.96 17.23
C SER A 26 6.71 1.90 15.93
N LEU A 27 6.28 0.71 15.49
CA LEU A 27 5.52 0.55 14.26
C LEU A 27 4.06 0.93 14.52
N ARG A 28 3.58 2.00 13.88
CA ARG A 28 2.22 2.53 14.04
C ARG A 28 1.28 2.15 12.90
N GLY A 29 1.82 1.72 11.77
CA GLY A 29 1.06 1.37 10.59
C GLY A 29 1.94 1.15 9.38
N ALA A 30 1.31 0.90 8.24
CA ALA A 30 1.96 0.67 6.97
C ALA A 30 1.27 1.44 5.84
N ILE A 31 2.04 1.76 4.80
CA ILE A 31 1.54 2.38 3.58
C ILE A 31 1.79 1.38 2.45
N LEU A 32 0.72 0.95 1.80
CA LEU A 32 0.79 -0.01 0.70
C LEU A 32 0.63 0.71 -0.64
N PHE A 33 1.73 0.86 -1.36
CA PHE A 33 1.72 1.47 -2.68
C PHE A 33 1.38 0.44 -3.76
N THR A 34 0.34 0.71 -4.54
CA THR A 34 -0.08 -0.12 -5.68
C THR A 34 -0.21 0.72 -6.95
N ASP A 35 -0.06 0.13 -8.14
CA ASP A 35 -0.22 0.83 -9.43
C ASP A 35 -1.69 0.84 -9.81
N ILE A 36 -2.28 2.03 -10.02
CA ILE A 36 -3.72 2.17 -10.29
C ILE A 36 -4.20 1.46 -11.56
N ARG A 37 -3.30 1.16 -12.50
CA ARG A 37 -3.66 0.46 -13.74
C ARG A 37 -3.98 -1.02 -13.53
N ASN A 38 -3.51 -1.60 -12.43
CA ASN A 38 -3.78 -2.98 -12.01
C ASN A 38 -3.65 -3.06 -10.48
N PRO A 39 -4.59 -2.46 -9.74
CA PRO A 39 -4.45 -2.30 -8.30
C PRO A 39 -4.60 -3.64 -7.58
N MET A 40 -3.92 -3.79 -6.44
CA MET A 40 -4.00 -4.95 -5.56
C MET A 40 -3.73 -6.28 -6.26
N ARG A 41 -2.51 -6.45 -6.76
CA ARG A 41 -2.07 -7.75 -7.31
C ARG A 41 -1.91 -8.76 -6.19
N GLU A 42 -1.74 -10.03 -6.55
CA GLU A 42 -1.60 -11.15 -5.60
C GLU A 42 -0.61 -10.85 -4.45
N LEU A 43 0.53 -10.25 -4.75
CA LEU A 43 1.53 -9.84 -3.76
C LEU A 43 1.04 -8.74 -2.80
N ASP A 44 0.32 -7.76 -3.33
CA ASP A 44 -0.22 -6.65 -2.56
C ASP A 44 -1.33 -7.16 -1.64
N ILE A 45 -2.16 -8.09 -2.12
CA ILE A 45 -3.19 -8.78 -1.32
C ILE A 45 -2.53 -9.58 -0.20
N THR A 46 -1.53 -10.42 -0.49
CA THR A 46 -0.82 -11.19 0.54
C THR A 46 -0.19 -10.27 1.59
N MET A 47 0.40 -9.14 1.17
CA MET A 47 0.96 -8.17 2.10
C MET A 47 -0.11 -7.51 2.97
N TYR A 48 -1.23 -7.12 2.36
CA TYR A 48 -2.35 -6.51 3.05
C TYR A 48 -2.95 -7.45 4.11
N GLU A 49 -3.18 -8.72 3.75
CA GLU A 49 -3.64 -9.75 4.69
C GLU A 49 -2.65 -9.96 5.84
N MET A 50 -1.34 -9.95 5.55
CA MET A 50 -0.33 -10.00 6.60
C MET A 50 -0.45 -8.79 7.54
N LEU A 51 -0.50 -7.56 7.02
CA LEU A 51 -0.61 -6.35 7.83
C LEU A 51 -1.87 -6.36 8.71
N LEU A 52 -3.00 -6.79 8.15
CA LEU A 52 -4.25 -6.99 8.90
C LEU A 52 -4.11 -8.02 10.02
N SER A 53 -3.43 -9.14 9.78
CA SER A 53 -3.23 -10.18 10.80
C SER A 53 -2.42 -9.70 12.01
N TYR A 54 -1.60 -8.65 11.83
CA TYR A 54 -0.86 -7.98 12.90
C TYR A 54 -1.57 -6.74 13.46
N ASN A 55 -2.84 -6.51 13.09
CA ASN A 55 -3.62 -5.33 13.45
C ASN A 55 -2.91 -4.01 13.13
N LEU A 56 -2.14 -3.97 12.03
CA LEU A 56 -1.45 -2.76 11.60
C LEU A 56 -2.39 -1.90 10.77
N PRO A 57 -2.68 -0.66 11.20
CA PRO A 57 -3.38 0.32 10.37
C PRO A 57 -2.67 0.45 9.02
N THR A 58 -3.40 0.27 7.93
CA THR A 58 -2.83 0.22 6.59
C THR A 58 -3.53 1.21 5.69
N LEU A 59 -2.75 2.12 5.09
CA LEU A 59 -3.22 3.07 4.08
C LEU A 59 -2.85 2.56 2.69
N ILE A 60 -3.84 2.31 1.84
CA ILE A 60 -3.61 1.91 0.45
C ILE A 60 -3.46 3.15 -0.42
N VAL A 61 -2.39 3.16 -1.21
CA VAL A 61 -2.01 4.30 -2.03
C VAL A 61 -1.91 3.89 -3.50
N LEU A 62 -2.86 4.37 -4.31
CA LEU A 62 -2.92 4.13 -5.75
C LEU A 62 -2.00 5.12 -6.48
N THR A 63 -0.82 4.64 -6.89
CA THR A 63 0.19 5.40 -7.65
C THR A 63 -0.20 5.53 -9.13
N LYS A 64 0.43 6.48 -9.84
CA LYS A 64 0.33 6.69 -11.31
C LYS A 64 -1.07 7.04 -11.78
N LYS A 65 -1.81 7.80 -10.97
CA LYS A 65 -3.10 8.40 -11.34
C LYS A 65 -3.05 9.13 -12.69
N ASP A 66 -1.91 9.73 -13.06
CA ASP A 66 -1.72 10.42 -14.35
C ASP A 66 -1.79 9.51 -15.59
N LYS A 67 -1.87 8.19 -15.41
CA LYS A 67 -1.89 7.19 -16.48
C LYS A 67 -3.27 6.64 -16.81
N VAL A 68 -4.31 7.13 -16.13
CA VAL A 68 -5.69 6.66 -16.27
C VAL A 68 -6.64 7.86 -16.32
N SER A 69 -7.82 7.65 -16.86
CA SER A 69 -8.92 8.63 -16.88
C SER A 69 -9.52 8.84 -15.48
N ILE A 70 -10.25 9.94 -15.29
CA ILE A 70 -10.89 10.25 -14.01
C ILE A 70 -11.94 9.18 -13.64
N GLU A 71 -12.67 8.65 -14.62
CA GLU A 71 -13.64 7.57 -14.46
C GLU A 71 -12.97 6.27 -13.99
N GLU A 72 -11.81 5.92 -14.56
CA GLU A 72 -11.02 4.76 -14.13
C GLU A 72 -10.51 4.95 -12.69
N VAL A 73 -10.08 6.16 -12.31
CA VAL A 73 -9.68 6.46 -10.92
C VAL A 73 -10.83 6.22 -9.96
N LYS A 74 -12.01 6.79 -10.25
CA LYS A 74 -13.21 6.64 -9.40
C LYS A 74 -13.63 5.18 -9.27
N THR A 75 -13.53 4.43 -10.35
CA THR A 75 -13.88 3.01 -10.37
C THR A 75 -12.90 2.22 -9.50
N ALA A 76 -11.60 2.42 -9.69
CA ALA A 76 -10.57 1.77 -8.88
C ALA A 76 -10.70 2.13 -7.39
N GLU A 77 -10.89 3.41 -7.05
CA GLU A 77 -11.09 3.82 -5.65
C GLU A 77 -12.34 3.17 -5.04
N LYS A 78 -13.44 3.09 -5.79
CA LYS A 78 -14.67 2.45 -5.32
C LYS A 78 -14.47 0.95 -5.06
N ASP A 79 -13.83 0.25 -5.99
CA ASP A 79 -13.59 -1.19 -5.87
C ASP A 79 -12.67 -1.48 -4.67
N ILE A 80 -11.62 -0.68 -4.49
CA ILE A 80 -10.71 -0.82 -3.35
C ILE A 80 -11.40 -0.48 -2.03
N ASN A 81 -12.16 0.62 -1.98
CA ASN A 81 -12.90 1.02 -0.78
C ASN A 81 -13.92 -0.03 -0.34
N HIS A 82 -14.51 -0.76 -1.29
CA HIS A 82 -15.47 -1.82 -0.99
C HIS A 82 -14.81 -3.08 -0.40
N VAL A 83 -13.62 -3.45 -0.88
CA VAL A 83 -12.97 -4.72 -0.53
C VAL A 83 -11.93 -4.56 0.58
N PHE A 84 -11.11 -3.52 0.53
CA PHE A 84 -9.93 -3.32 1.38
C PHE A 84 -10.04 -2.09 2.29
N GLY A 85 -11.09 -1.29 2.17
CA GLY A 85 -11.26 -0.05 2.94
C GLY A 85 -10.53 1.14 2.32
N SER A 86 -10.32 2.19 3.12
CA SER A 86 -9.93 3.52 2.64
C SER A 86 -8.65 3.52 1.81
N CYS A 87 -8.71 4.16 0.64
CA CYS A 87 -7.56 4.36 -0.23
C CYS A 87 -7.42 5.82 -0.69
N ILE A 88 -6.20 6.18 -1.10
CA ILE A 88 -5.89 7.47 -1.71
C ILE A 88 -5.22 7.28 -3.07
N SER A 89 -5.71 7.95 -4.11
CA SER A 89 -5.02 8.03 -5.39
C SER A 89 -4.07 9.23 -5.43
N PHE A 90 -2.88 9.03 -6.02
CA PHE A 90 -1.87 10.07 -6.12
C PHE A 90 -1.02 9.95 -7.40
N SER A 91 -0.48 11.08 -7.83
CA SER A 91 0.50 11.17 -8.91
C SER A 91 1.70 12.00 -8.45
N ILE A 92 2.92 11.51 -8.68
CA ILE A 92 4.16 12.24 -8.35
C ILE A 92 4.25 13.58 -9.12
N LYS A 93 3.59 13.68 -10.28
CA LYS A 93 3.57 14.90 -11.08
C LYS A 93 2.70 16.01 -10.49
N GLU A 94 1.84 15.68 -9.52
CA GLU A 94 0.94 16.63 -8.87
C GLU A 94 1.49 16.95 -7.47
N GLY A 95 2.06 18.15 -7.28
CA GLY A 95 2.61 18.55 -5.97
C GLY A 95 1.60 18.45 -4.81
N VAL A 96 0.33 18.78 -5.08
CA VAL A 96 -0.80 18.70 -4.12
C VAL A 96 -1.02 17.28 -3.58
N SER A 97 -0.66 16.25 -4.35
CA SER A 97 -0.82 14.86 -3.95
C SER A 97 0.10 14.47 -2.78
N VAL A 98 1.29 15.07 -2.69
CA VAL A 98 2.26 14.76 -1.63
C VAL A 98 1.82 15.31 -0.28
N GLU A 99 1.29 16.54 -0.27
CA GLU A 99 0.76 17.18 0.95
C GLU A 99 -0.38 16.36 1.56
N LYS A 100 -1.29 15.86 0.72
CA LYS A 100 -2.38 14.98 1.16
C LYS A 100 -1.83 13.71 1.80
N LEU A 101 -0.85 13.04 1.17
CA LEU A 101 -0.22 11.84 1.73
C LEU A 101 0.45 12.11 3.08
N VAL A 102 1.19 13.22 3.20
CA VAL A 102 1.82 13.62 4.47
C VAL A 102 0.78 13.82 5.57
N LYS A 103 -0.37 14.41 5.25
CA LYS A 103 -1.47 14.58 6.20
C LYS A 103 -1.99 13.22 6.71
N GLU A 104 -2.29 12.29 5.83
CA GLU A 104 -2.76 10.94 6.18
C GLU A 104 -1.73 10.17 7.02
N ILE A 105 -0.44 10.32 6.70
CA ILE A 105 0.65 9.72 7.50
C ILE A 105 0.66 10.31 8.91
N ASN A 106 0.52 11.62 9.06
CA ASN A 106 0.48 12.24 10.38
C ASN A 106 -0.75 11.81 11.17
N GLU A 107 -1.90 11.62 10.52
CA GLU A 107 -3.10 11.06 11.16
C GLU A 107 -2.85 9.63 11.66
N LEU A 108 -2.22 8.77 10.85
CA LEU A 108 -1.79 7.41 11.25
C LEU A 108 -0.78 7.39 12.41
N LEU A 109 0.10 8.38 12.50
CA LEU A 109 1.08 8.48 13.59
C LEU A 109 0.46 9.04 14.87
N SER A 110 -0.64 9.79 14.76
CA SER A 110 -1.32 10.44 15.88
C SER A 110 -2.37 9.54 16.56
N SER A 111 -2.84 8.49 15.87
CA SER A 111 -3.65 7.40 16.46
C SER A 111 -2.76 6.43 17.22
#